data_AF-A0A8J1TZY5-F1
#
_entry.id   AF-A0A8J1TZY5-F1
#
_cell.length_a   1.000
_cell.length_b   1.000
_cell.length_c   1.000
_cell.angle_alpha   90.00
_cell.angle_beta   90.00
_cell.angle_gamma   90.00
#
_symmetry.space_group_name_H-M   'P 1'
#
loop_
_entity.id
_entity.type
_entity.pdbx_description
1 polymer ?
#
loop_
_entity_poly.entity_id
_entity_poly.type
_entity_poly.pdbx_seq_one_letter_code
_entity_poly.pdbx_strand_id
1 'polypeptide(L)'
;MASIIKNQILKHLSKFTKNLTPDRINISTLKGEGELANLELNEQILMELLDLPTWLRLSKAVCNKVQIKIAWTKLKTIPICVFLDEVEVEMETCDEPRKPSNTSQMPSYSSGGKYGFTDRVVDGISMSINSVTVNFKSHAFQASIQISRILVNSCTPNWAKATDLRHSRVKDTIQDALIIFKEVEWQTLRIEANAIASKDKSFTTTPLRLISNQAKIRISIKKSLNDCSMLATKLQFNLDDLLWVLTDSQLKAMLLFMKSLKQIIEKSSEQTKRLAGEKVKKQSSMDKPPPSRQNRKSSPSQTAESAMNKLFAKLDIKETSYHLYTGRLDLHLCDDTTAVDRKKIQFNPTTDKAHNRHIEGGAMQVTLYKLSLDHYPFHPAGSDRKHWAKYDDGMAARQAWVKQLFSSFTEDFS
;
A
#
# COMPACT_ATOMS: atom_id res chain seq x y z
N MET A 1 -34.90 12.54 6.87
CA MET A 1 -33.61 12.37 6.18
C MET A 1 -32.47 12.04 7.14
N ALA A 2 -32.25 12.84 8.18
CA ALA A 2 -31.26 12.60 9.24
C ALA A 2 -31.30 11.21 9.91
N SER A 3 -32.47 10.73 10.33
CA SER A 3 -32.65 9.39 10.93
C SER A 3 -32.30 8.24 9.97
N ILE A 4 -32.66 8.39 8.69
CA ILE A 4 -32.35 7.41 7.64
C ILE A 4 -30.84 7.31 7.44
N ILE A 5 -30.13 8.45 7.41
CA ILE A 5 -28.68 8.45 7.23
C ILE A 5 -27.96 7.93 8.48
N LYS A 6 -28.43 8.24 9.69
CA LYS A 6 -27.93 7.64 10.93
C LYS A 6 -27.99 6.11 10.86
N ASN A 7 -29.13 5.56 10.45
CA ASN A 7 -29.30 4.11 10.32
C ASN A 7 -28.45 3.50 9.20
N GLN A 8 -28.24 4.22 8.09
CA GLN A 8 -27.37 3.76 7.01
C GLN A 8 -25.89 3.78 7.42
N ILE A 9 -25.42 4.85 8.07
CA ILE A 9 -24.05 4.93 8.61
C ILE A 9 -23.83 3.81 9.63
N LEU A 10 -24.78 3.59 10.54
CA LEU A 10 -24.71 2.52 11.53
C LEU A 10 -24.65 1.15 10.85
N LYS A 11 -25.52 0.90 9.87
CA LYS A 11 -25.53 -0.36 9.09
C LYS A 11 -24.21 -0.60 8.34
N HIS A 12 -23.58 0.46 7.85
CA HIS A 12 -22.28 0.34 7.19
C HIS A 12 -21.15 0.12 8.19
N LEU A 13 -21.08 0.89 9.27
CA LEU A 13 -20.06 0.75 10.30
C LEU A 13 -20.16 -0.60 11.00
N SER A 14 -21.37 -1.09 11.30
CA SER A 14 -21.59 -2.38 11.96
C SER A 14 -21.04 -3.56 11.18
N LYS A 15 -20.80 -3.41 9.87
CA LYS A 15 -20.09 -4.43 9.08
C LYS A 15 -18.62 -4.51 9.44
N PHE A 16 -17.96 -3.39 9.75
CA PHE A 16 -16.51 -3.32 9.98
C PHE A 16 -16.13 -3.34 11.45
N THR A 17 -17.11 -3.33 12.35
CA THR A 17 -16.90 -3.14 13.79
C THR A 17 -17.51 -4.29 14.56
N LYS A 18 -16.88 -4.71 15.65
CA LYS A 18 -17.46 -5.67 16.58
C LYS A 18 -18.38 -4.95 17.56
N ASN A 19 -19.52 -5.57 17.87
CA ASN A 19 -20.40 -5.18 18.97
C ASN A 19 -20.83 -3.70 18.96
N LEU A 20 -20.92 -3.06 17.78
CA LEU A 20 -21.37 -1.68 17.67
C LEU A 20 -22.89 -1.61 17.82
N THR A 21 -23.34 -1.00 18.91
CA THR A 21 -24.76 -0.77 19.21
C THR A 21 -25.15 0.70 18.96
N PRO A 22 -26.43 0.99 18.63
CA PRO A 22 -26.87 2.34 18.28
C PRO A 22 -26.70 3.42 19.37
N ASP A 23 -26.69 3.01 20.64
CA ASP A 23 -26.46 3.84 21.83
C ASP A 23 -25.01 4.33 21.94
N ARG A 24 -24.05 3.61 21.37
CA ARG A 24 -22.63 4.01 21.37
C ARG A 24 -22.29 5.13 20.38
N ILE A 25 -23.23 5.51 19.51
CA ILE A 25 -23.02 6.55 18.51
C ILE A 25 -23.78 7.82 18.89
N ASN A 26 -23.04 8.82 19.38
CA ASN A 26 -23.61 10.13 19.66
C ASN A 26 -23.60 10.99 18.39
N ILE A 27 -24.72 11.04 17.66
CA ILE A 27 -24.85 11.85 16.43
C ILE A 27 -25.79 13.03 16.68
N SER A 28 -25.23 14.24 16.64
CA SER A 28 -25.99 15.47 16.47
C SER A 28 -26.33 15.64 14.98
N THR A 29 -27.41 15.02 14.55
CA THR A 29 -27.79 15.02 13.12
C THR A 29 -28.03 16.42 12.55
N LEU A 30 -28.57 17.35 13.35
CA LEU A 30 -28.76 18.75 12.97
C LEU A 30 -27.44 19.49 12.74
N LYS A 31 -26.43 19.23 13.58
CA LYS A 31 -25.09 19.81 13.42
C LYS A 31 -24.23 19.05 12.40
N GLY A 32 -24.65 17.84 12.02
CA GLY A 32 -23.87 16.95 11.17
C GLY A 32 -22.63 16.39 11.85
N GLU A 33 -22.65 16.28 13.17
CA GLU A 33 -21.50 15.82 13.96
C GLU A 33 -21.83 14.49 14.63
N GLY A 34 -20.87 13.57 14.65
CA GLY A 34 -20.97 12.27 15.29
C GLY A 34 -19.71 11.94 16.07
N GLU A 35 -19.86 11.29 17.23
CA GLU A 35 -18.74 10.78 18.01
C GLU A 35 -18.99 9.32 18.41
N LEU A 36 -17.93 8.52 18.33
CA LEU A 36 -17.85 7.15 18.84
C LEU A 36 -16.57 7.01 19.68
N ALA A 37 -16.62 6.17 20.70
CA ALA A 37 -15.47 5.85 21.52
C ALA A 37 -15.24 4.34 21.55
N ASN A 38 -13.98 3.94 21.69
CA ASN A 38 -13.52 2.56 21.86
C ASN A 38 -14.10 1.61 20.79
N LEU A 39 -13.90 1.99 19.53
CA LEU A 39 -14.33 1.22 18.39
C LEU A 39 -13.39 0.03 18.19
N GLU A 40 -13.93 -1.18 18.26
CA GLU A 40 -13.20 -2.39 17.91
C GLU A 40 -13.57 -2.80 16.49
N LEU A 41 -12.58 -3.02 15.63
CA LEU A 41 -12.78 -3.40 14.24
C LEU A 41 -12.79 -4.92 14.08
N ASN A 42 -13.51 -5.41 13.07
CA ASN A 42 -13.56 -6.82 12.75
C ASN A 42 -12.32 -7.21 11.93
N GLU A 43 -11.44 -8.02 12.51
CA GLU A 43 -10.15 -8.35 11.92
C GLU A 43 -10.30 -9.17 10.64
N GLN A 44 -11.25 -10.10 10.60
CA GLN A 44 -11.46 -10.94 9.42
C GLN A 44 -11.87 -10.09 8.22
N ILE A 45 -12.77 -9.13 8.44
CA ILE A 45 -13.25 -8.23 7.39
C ILE A 45 -12.14 -7.25 6.99
N LEU A 46 -11.33 -6.75 7.93
CA LEU A 46 -10.19 -5.92 7.60
C LEU A 46 -9.11 -6.68 6.81
N MET A 47 -8.81 -7.93 7.17
CA MET A 47 -7.85 -8.76 6.44
C MET A 47 -8.29 -8.99 5.00
N GLU A 48 -9.58 -9.20 4.78
CA GLU A 48 -10.15 -9.33 3.44
C GLU A 48 -10.15 -8.01 2.67
N LEU A 49 -10.57 -6.91 3.32
CA LEU A 49 -10.63 -5.58 2.72
C LEU A 49 -9.27 -5.06 2.27
N LEU A 50 -8.25 -5.27 3.12
CA LEU A 50 -6.88 -4.84 2.87
C LEU A 50 -6.09 -5.84 2.02
N ASP A 51 -6.69 -6.99 1.67
CA ASP A 51 -6.04 -8.11 1.00
C ASP A 51 -4.70 -8.48 1.65
N LEU A 52 -4.72 -8.64 2.98
CA LEU A 52 -3.48 -8.89 3.72
C LEU A 52 -2.87 -10.23 3.28
N PRO A 53 -1.54 -10.28 3.05
CA PRO A 53 -0.84 -11.49 2.65
C PRO A 53 -1.15 -12.67 3.57
N THR A 54 -1.24 -13.89 3.02
CA THR A 54 -1.68 -15.06 3.81
C THR A 54 -0.72 -15.44 4.94
N TRP A 55 0.53 -14.98 4.89
CA TRP A 55 1.51 -15.13 5.96
C TRP A 55 1.30 -14.18 7.15
N LEU A 56 0.41 -13.18 7.04
CA LEU A 56 0.17 -12.15 8.04
C LEU A 56 -1.25 -12.28 8.61
N ARG A 57 -1.42 -12.25 9.93
CA ARG A 57 -2.72 -12.21 10.60
C ARG A 57 -2.88 -10.91 11.38
N LEU A 58 -4.06 -10.32 11.27
CA LEU A 58 -4.51 -9.23 12.14
C LEU A 58 -5.23 -9.85 13.34
N SER A 59 -4.76 -9.56 14.56
CA SER A 59 -5.31 -10.13 15.80
C SER A 59 -6.10 -9.12 16.64
N LYS A 60 -5.83 -7.82 16.44
CA LYS A 60 -6.55 -6.72 17.11
C LYS A 60 -6.49 -5.47 16.24
N ALA A 61 -7.60 -4.73 16.18
CA ALA A 61 -7.63 -3.39 15.62
C ALA A 61 -8.65 -2.54 16.38
N VAL A 62 -8.20 -1.50 17.07
CA VAL A 62 -9.04 -0.64 17.91
C VAL A 62 -8.79 0.83 17.62
N CYS A 63 -9.81 1.66 17.84
CA CYS A 63 -9.69 3.12 17.83
C CYS A 63 -10.37 3.70 19.07
N ASN A 64 -9.62 4.45 19.88
CA ASN A 64 -10.13 4.99 21.15
C ASN A 64 -11.24 6.03 20.95
N LYS A 65 -11.17 6.82 19.88
CA LYS A 65 -12.09 7.92 19.59
C LYS A 65 -12.18 8.20 18.10
N VAL A 66 -13.42 8.26 17.62
CA VAL A 66 -13.79 8.61 16.24
C VAL A 66 -14.73 9.79 16.28
N GLN A 67 -14.41 10.86 15.57
CA GLN A 67 -15.32 11.98 15.32
C GLN A 67 -15.61 12.10 13.82
N ILE A 68 -16.84 12.40 13.48
CA ILE A 68 -17.30 12.53 12.10
C ILE A 68 -18.00 13.88 11.95
N LYS A 69 -17.64 14.64 10.92
CA LYS A 69 -18.30 15.90 10.56
C LYS A 69 -18.81 15.83 9.13
N ILE A 70 -20.09 16.16 8.96
CA ILE A 70 -20.84 15.99 7.72
C ILE A 70 -21.57 17.28 7.36
N ALA A 71 -21.17 17.91 6.26
CA ALA A 71 -21.91 19.03 5.69
C ALA A 71 -23.03 18.51 4.77
N TRP A 72 -24.18 18.12 5.35
CA TRP A 72 -25.29 17.45 4.65
C TRP A 72 -25.70 18.11 3.33
N THR A 73 -25.79 19.44 3.30
CA THR A 73 -26.25 20.21 2.14
C THR A 73 -25.17 20.44 1.09
N LYS A 74 -23.90 20.13 1.41
CA LYS A 74 -22.72 20.43 0.57
C LYS A 74 -21.88 19.19 0.24
N LEU A 75 -22.43 17.98 0.36
CA LEU A 75 -21.74 16.71 0.08
C LEU A 75 -21.12 16.57 -1.31
N LYS A 76 -21.55 17.38 -2.29
CA LYS A 76 -20.96 17.40 -3.65
C LYS A 76 -19.61 18.11 -3.71
N THR A 77 -19.37 19.05 -2.80
CA THR A 77 -18.25 20.00 -2.84
C THR A 77 -17.38 19.93 -1.60
N ILE A 78 -17.94 19.60 -0.43
CA ILE A 78 -17.26 19.51 0.87
C ILE A 78 -17.19 18.05 1.31
N PRO A 79 -16.00 17.57 1.76
CA PRO A 79 -15.83 16.21 2.24
C PRO A 79 -16.56 15.94 3.56
N ILE A 80 -16.93 14.67 3.77
CA ILE A 80 -17.13 14.15 5.12
C ILE A 80 -15.75 14.06 5.76
N CYS A 81 -15.58 14.67 6.93
CA CYS A 81 -14.33 14.64 7.67
C CYS A 81 -14.42 13.61 8.79
N VAL A 82 -13.50 12.64 8.79
CA VAL A 82 -13.36 11.64 9.85
C VAL A 82 -12.08 11.92 10.63
N PHE A 83 -12.18 12.01 11.93
CA PHE A 83 -11.06 12.23 12.85
C PHE A 83 -10.92 11.00 13.72
N LEU A 84 -9.77 10.35 13.66
CA LEU A 84 -9.38 9.26 14.54
C LEU A 84 -8.31 9.79 15.48
N ASP A 85 -8.41 9.50 16.77
CA ASP A 85 -7.38 9.92 17.71
C ASP A 85 -6.26 8.87 17.74
N GLU A 86 -6.41 7.79 18.50
CA GLU A 86 -5.44 6.71 18.61
C GLU A 86 -5.99 5.44 17.96
N VAL A 87 -5.25 4.91 16.99
CA VAL A 87 -5.52 3.62 16.34
C VAL A 87 -4.42 2.65 16.72
N GLU A 88 -4.79 1.53 17.35
CA GLU A 88 -3.87 0.48 17.73
C GLU A 88 -4.19 -0.79 16.94
N VAL A 89 -3.15 -1.38 16.36
CA VAL A 89 -3.25 -2.57 15.51
C VAL A 89 -2.23 -3.59 15.99
N GLU A 90 -2.67 -4.83 16.25
CA GLU A 90 -1.77 -5.96 16.50
C GLU A 90 -1.80 -6.94 15.33
N MET A 91 -0.63 -7.25 14.81
CA MET A 91 -0.43 -8.19 13.72
C MET A 91 0.61 -9.24 14.09
N GLU A 92 0.53 -10.41 13.47
CA GLU A 92 1.50 -11.48 13.68
C GLU A 92 1.75 -12.34 12.43
N THR A 93 2.93 -12.95 12.35
CA THR A 93 3.23 -13.94 11.30
C THR A 93 2.53 -15.27 11.55
N CYS A 94 2.09 -15.92 10.48
CA CYS A 94 1.54 -17.28 10.52
C CYS A 94 2.59 -18.29 10.06
N ASP A 95 2.83 -19.34 10.86
CA ASP A 95 3.71 -20.45 10.47
C ASP A 95 3.18 -21.21 9.25
N GLU A 96 1.87 -21.45 9.28
CA GLU A 96 1.10 -21.96 8.15
C GLU A 96 0.32 -20.80 7.53
N PRO A 97 0.54 -20.52 6.23
CA PRO A 97 -0.20 -19.48 5.53
C PRO A 97 -1.72 -19.68 5.62
N ARG A 98 -2.45 -18.62 5.96
CA ARG A 98 -3.91 -18.61 5.97
C ARG A 98 -4.46 -19.02 4.61
N LYS A 99 -5.70 -19.51 4.55
CA LYS A 99 -6.40 -19.67 3.27
C LYS A 99 -6.60 -18.28 2.65
N PRO A 100 -6.34 -18.09 1.34
CA PRO A 100 -6.66 -16.84 0.67
C PRO A 100 -8.16 -16.54 0.82
N SER A 101 -8.50 -15.27 1.01
CA SER A 101 -9.89 -14.83 1.02
C SER A 101 -10.54 -15.19 -0.32
N ASN A 102 -11.76 -15.74 -0.29
CA ASN A 102 -12.52 -16.02 -1.51
C ASN A 102 -13.00 -14.70 -2.12
N THR A 103 -12.18 -14.07 -2.94
CA THR A 103 -12.48 -12.81 -3.65
C THR A 103 -13.55 -12.94 -4.74
N SER A 104 -14.19 -14.11 -4.87
CA SER A 104 -15.25 -14.36 -5.85
C SER A 104 -16.61 -13.75 -5.49
N GLN A 105 -16.76 -13.21 -4.27
CA GLN A 105 -17.95 -12.45 -3.90
C GLN A 105 -17.66 -10.95 -4.05
N MET A 106 -18.60 -10.23 -4.68
CA MET A 106 -18.55 -8.77 -4.75
C MET A 106 -18.30 -8.22 -3.35
N PRO A 107 -17.28 -7.36 -3.16
CA PRO A 107 -16.95 -6.89 -1.84
C PRO A 107 -18.19 -6.27 -1.19
N SER A 108 -18.44 -6.61 0.07
CA SER A 108 -19.66 -6.20 0.81
C SER A 108 -19.81 -4.68 0.98
N TYR A 109 -18.76 -3.93 0.61
CA TYR A 109 -18.67 -2.47 0.55
C TYR A 109 -18.91 -1.87 -0.83
N SER A 110 -18.91 -2.67 -1.90
CA SER A 110 -19.26 -2.20 -3.24
C SER A 110 -20.73 -1.78 -3.26
N SER A 111 -21.02 -0.67 -3.92
CA SER A 111 -22.37 -0.17 -4.13
C SER A 111 -23.18 -1.06 -5.09
N GLY A 112 -22.53 -2.06 -5.73
CA GLY A 112 -23.18 -3.08 -6.56
C GLY A 112 -23.79 -2.54 -7.85
N GLY A 113 -23.39 -1.35 -8.30
CA GLY A 113 -24.00 -0.67 -9.44
C GLY A 113 -23.15 0.45 -10.02
N LYS A 114 -23.77 1.21 -10.92
CA LYS A 114 -23.12 2.31 -11.63
C LYS A 114 -22.67 3.41 -10.68
N TYR A 115 -21.52 4.00 -11.00
CA TYR A 115 -20.91 5.07 -10.24
C TYR A 115 -21.87 6.25 -10.04
N GLY A 116 -22.33 6.40 -8.80
CA GLY A 116 -23.45 7.24 -8.42
C GLY A 116 -23.05 8.41 -7.53
N PHE A 117 -24.03 8.94 -6.81
CA PHE A 117 -23.81 10.01 -5.83
C PHE A 117 -23.08 9.48 -4.59
N THR A 118 -23.48 8.31 -4.07
CA THR A 118 -22.88 7.70 -2.88
C THR A 118 -21.39 7.44 -3.08
N ASP A 119 -20.98 6.92 -4.24
CA ASP A 119 -19.57 6.65 -4.55
C ASP A 119 -18.73 7.94 -4.57
N ARG A 120 -19.29 9.04 -5.09
CA ARG A 120 -18.63 10.37 -5.06
C ARG A 120 -18.44 10.88 -3.64
N VAL A 121 -19.40 10.62 -2.76
CA VAL A 121 -19.31 11.00 -1.35
C VAL A 121 -18.24 10.18 -0.65
N VAL A 122 -18.22 8.85 -0.86
CA VAL A 122 -17.22 7.93 -0.28
C VAL A 122 -15.82 8.25 -0.78
N ASP A 123 -15.65 8.41 -2.10
CA ASP A 123 -14.39 8.86 -2.71
C ASP A 123 -13.98 10.24 -2.23
N GLY A 124 -14.92 11.05 -1.73
CA GLY A 124 -14.68 12.40 -1.21
C GLY A 124 -14.24 12.44 0.25
N ILE A 125 -14.37 11.35 1.02
CA ILE A 125 -14.07 11.34 2.46
C ILE A 125 -12.62 11.79 2.71
N SER A 126 -12.46 12.67 3.69
CA SER A 126 -11.16 13.11 4.21
C SER A 126 -10.98 12.57 5.61
N MET A 127 -9.75 12.22 5.96
CA MET A 127 -9.42 11.61 7.25
C MET A 127 -8.26 12.32 7.92
N SER A 128 -8.32 12.45 9.24
CA SER A 128 -7.22 12.90 10.09
C SER A 128 -7.03 11.88 11.18
N ILE A 129 -5.81 11.40 11.38
CA ILE A 129 -5.47 10.42 12.41
C ILE A 129 -4.36 10.99 13.27
N ASN A 130 -4.58 11.09 14.58
CA ASN A 130 -3.58 11.65 15.47
C ASN A 130 -2.40 10.68 15.65
N SER A 131 -2.67 9.40 15.93
CA SER A 131 -1.66 8.36 16.10
C SER A 131 -2.13 7.01 15.57
N VAL A 132 -1.24 6.31 14.86
CA VAL A 132 -1.40 4.90 14.52
C VAL A 132 -0.21 4.14 15.07
N THR A 133 -0.46 3.12 15.88
CA THR A 133 0.54 2.17 16.36
C THR A 133 0.22 0.80 15.82
N VAL A 134 1.14 0.22 15.06
CA VAL A 134 1.06 -1.17 14.60
C VAL A 134 2.13 -1.98 15.30
N ASN A 135 1.73 -2.92 16.14
CA ASN A 135 2.60 -3.89 16.79
C ASN A 135 2.61 -5.17 15.97
N PHE A 136 3.79 -5.60 15.54
CA PHE A 136 4.00 -6.77 14.71
C PHE A 136 4.81 -7.81 15.48
N LYS A 137 4.26 -9.02 15.64
CA LYS A 137 4.89 -10.13 16.34
C LYS A 137 5.27 -11.22 15.35
N SER A 138 6.53 -11.67 15.39
CA SER A 138 6.99 -12.86 14.67
C SER A 138 7.71 -13.80 15.63
N HIS A 139 8.09 -14.99 15.18
CA HIS A 139 8.90 -15.91 15.99
C HIS A 139 10.30 -15.39 16.30
N ALA A 140 10.91 -14.65 15.37
CA ALA A 140 12.30 -14.20 15.49
C ALA A 140 12.43 -12.79 16.09
N PHE A 141 11.43 -11.93 15.89
CA PHE A 141 11.49 -10.53 16.31
C PHE A 141 10.10 -9.94 16.58
N GLN A 142 10.09 -8.87 17.38
CA GLN A 142 8.95 -7.97 17.52
C GLN A 142 9.28 -6.65 16.85
N ALA A 143 8.33 -6.09 16.14
CA ALA A 143 8.47 -4.78 15.51
C ALA A 143 7.29 -3.88 15.86
N SER A 144 7.52 -2.58 15.82
CA SER A 144 6.46 -1.57 16.01
C SER A 144 6.61 -0.48 14.95
N ILE A 145 5.49 -0.08 14.36
CA ILE A 145 5.39 1.06 13.46
C ILE A 145 4.51 2.10 14.15
N GLN A 146 5.04 3.30 14.35
CA GLN A 146 4.32 4.43 14.91
C GLN A 146 4.27 5.54 13.88
N ILE A 147 3.08 6.02 13.56
CA ILE A 147 2.83 7.09 12.60
C ILE A 147 1.98 8.15 13.27
N SER A 148 2.37 9.42 13.18
CA SER A 148 1.64 10.51 13.82
C SER A 148 1.20 11.58 12.84
N ARG A 149 0.06 12.20 13.16
CA ARG A 149 -0.57 13.31 12.42
C ARG A 149 -0.78 12.96 10.95
N ILE A 150 -1.46 11.84 10.69
CA ILE A 150 -1.80 11.41 9.35
C ILE A 150 -2.96 12.24 8.84
N LEU A 151 -2.85 12.77 7.63
CA LEU A 151 -3.93 13.45 6.93
C LEU A 151 -4.15 12.77 5.58
N VAL A 152 -5.41 12.48 5.26
CA VAL A 152 -5.84 11.89 3.99
C VAL A 152 -6.82 12.85 3.34
N ASN A 153 -6.45 13.41 2.19
CA ASN A 153 -7.26 14.41 1.50
C ASN A 153 -7.50 14.01 0.04
N SER A 154 -8.62 14.49 -0.51
CA SER A 154 -8.84 14.50 -1.96
C SER A 154 -8.03 15.63 -2.61
N CYS A 155 -7.37 15.32 -3.72
CA CYS A 155 -6.56 16.28 -4.47
C CYS A 155 -7.08 16.43 -5.89
N THR A 156 -6.73 17.54 -6.54
CA THR A 156 -6.94 17.69 -7.98
C THR A 156 -5.80 16.99 -8.75
N PRO A 157 -5.87 16.84 -10.09
CA PRO A 157 -4.85 16.14 -10.87
C PRO A 157 -3.43 16.72 -10.77
N ASN A 158 -3.29 17.99 -10.36
CA ASN A 158 -1.99 18.63 -10.13
C ASN A 158 -1.47 18.47 -8.69
N TRP A 159 -2.15 17.65 -7.87
CA TRP A 159 -1.86 17.42 -6.45
C TRP A 159 -2.10 18.61 -5.51
N ALA A 160 -2.86 19.62 -5.94
CA ALA A 160 -3.40 20.61 -5.01
C ALA A 160 -4.56 20.01 -4.21
N LYS A 161 -4.61 20.29 -2.90
CA LYS A 161 -5.74 19.93 -2.04
C LYS A 161 -7.05 20.47 -2.62
N ALA A 162 -8.05 19.61 -2.78
CA ALA A 162 -9.31 19.99 -3.41
C ALA A 162 -10.14 20.89 -2.48
N THR A 163 -10.43 22.11 -2.92
CA THR A 163 -11.41 23.01 -2.29
C THR A 163 -12.85 22.67 -2.69
N ASP A 164 -13.02 22.01 -3.84
CA ASP A 164 -14.27 21.44 -4.33
C ASP A 164 -14.01 19.99 -4.79
N LEU A 165 -14.70 19.03 -4.17
CA LEU A 165 -14.59 17.61 -4.51
C LEU A 165 -14.92 17.28 -5.98
N ARG A 166 -15.63 18.14 -6.70
CA ARG A 166 -15.88 17.94 -8.14
C ARG A 166 -14.60 17.99 -8.97
N HIS A 167 -13.58 18.69 -8.49
CA HIS A 167 -12.29 18.84 -9.16
C HIS A 167 -11.29 17.73 -8.77
N SER A 168 -11.63 16.85 -7.84
CA SER A 168 -10.75 15.76 -7.39
C SER A 168 -10.86 14.47 -8.21
N ARG A 169 -11.53 14.55 -9.37
CA ARG A 169 -11.79 13.41 -10.24
C ARG A 169 -11.83 13.84 -11.71
N VAL A 170 -11.35 12.96 -12.59
CA VAL A 170 -11.41 13.14 -14.04
C VAL A 170 -12.17 11.94 -14.61
N LYS A 171 -13.19 12.20 -15.42
CA LYS A 171 -14.08 11.19 -15.97
C LYS A 171 -13.91 11.13 -17.48
N ASP A 172 -13.86 9.92 -18.04
CA ASP A 172 -13.96 9.66 -19.47
C ASP A 172 -15.20 8.79 -19.72
N THR A 173 -16.15 9.34 -20.48
CA THR A 173 -17.41 8.67 -20.85
C THR A 173 -17.23 7.65 -21.97
N ILE A 174 -16.17 7.76 -22.77
CA ILE A 174 -15.87 6.85 -23.88
C ILE A 174 -15.22 5.58 -23.35
N GLN A 175 -14.24 5.70 -22.45
CA GLN A 175 -13.59 4.57 -21.79
C GLN A 175 -14.38 4.00 -20.61
N ASP A 176 -15.54 4.59 -20.29
CA ASP A 176 -16.38 4.27 -19.14
C ASP A 176 -15.57 4.16 -17.83
N ALA A 177 -14.65 5.11 -17.62
CA ALA A 177 -13.74 5.11 -16.49
C ALA A 177 -13.64 6.49 -15.81
N LEU A 178 -13.21 6.49 -14.55
CA LEU A 178 -12.82 7.69 -13.83
C LEU A 178 -11.49 7.50 -13.11
N ILE A 179 -10.79 8.60 -12.86
CA ILE A 179 -9.58 8.63 -12.04
C ILE A 179 -9.84 9.57 -10.86
N ILE A 180 -9.53 9.11 -9.65
CA ILE A 180 -9.56 9.90 -8.41
C ILE A 180 -8.14 10.05 -7.85
N PHE A 181 -7.90 11.16 -7.16
CA PHE A 181 -6.59 11.49 -6.58
C PHE A 181 -6.72 11.72 -5.08
N LYS A 182 -5.87 11.02 -4.32
CA LYS A 182 -5.77 11.12 -2.86
C LYS A 182 -4.32 11.36 -2.47
N GLU A 183 -4.10 12.19 -1.48
CA GLU A 183 -2.79 12.35 -0.85
C GLU A 183 -2.91 11.99 0.62
N VAL A 184 -1.99 11.14 1.08
CA VAL A 184 -1.78 10.81 2.48
C VAL A 184 -0.48 11.47 2.89
N GLU A 185 -0.48 12.26 3.95
CA GLU A 185 0.73 12.85 4.54
C GLU A 185 0.78 12.52 6.03
N TRP A 186 1.99 12.44 6.60
CA TRP A 186 2.19 12.29 8.04
C TRP A 186 3.35 13.18 8.49
N GLN A 187 3.45 13.43 9.80
CA GLN A 187 4.54 14.24 10.37
C GLN A 187 5.74 13.41 10.79
N THR A 188 5.50 12.25 11.40
CA THR A 188 6.55 11.38 11.92
C THR A 188 6.21 9.93 11.66
N LEU A 189 7.21 9.18 11.24
CA LEU A 189 7.20 7.72 11.12
C LEU A 189 8.37 7.18 11.94
N ARG A 190 8.08 6.23 12.83
CA ARG A 190 9.09 5.48 13.58
C ARG A 190 8.84 4.00 13.38
N ILE A 191 9.85 3.29 12.91
CA ILE A 191 9.86 1.84 12.77
C ILE A 191 10.92 1.32 13.73
N GLU A 192 10.55 0.36 14.56
CA GLU A 192 11.48 -0.35 15.43
C GLU A 192 11.35 -1.86 15.23
N ALA A 193 12.45 -2.58 15.33
CA ALA A 193 12.45 -4.03 15.35
C ALA A 193 13.50 -4.54 16.34
N ASN A 194 13.10 -5.48 17.18
CA ASN A 194 13.92 -6.08 18.24
C ASN A 194 13.86 -7.59 18.11
N ALA A 195 15.01 -8.26 18.14
CA ALA A 195 15.03 -9.70 18.21
C ALA A 195 14.33 -10.16 19.50
N ILE A 196 13.52 -11.21 19.41
CA ILE A 196 13.02 -11.89 20.60
C ILE A 196 14.17 -12.76 21.09
N ALA A 197 14.58 -12.58 22.35
CA ALA A 197 15.58 -13.42 22.99
C ALA A 197 15.07 -14.87 23.05
N SER A 198 15.33 -15.63 21.99
CA SER A 198 15.03 -17.06 21.87
C SER A 198 16.35 -17.84 21.80
N LYS A 199 16.29 -19.16 22.01
CA LYS A 199 17.41 -20.09 22.27
C LYS A 199 18.56 -20.06 21.26
N ASP A 200 18.36 -19.43 20.10
CA ASP A 200 19.37 -19.25 19.06
C ASP A 200 20.30 -18.07 19.40
N LYS A 201 21.54 -18.37 19.79
CA LYS A 201 22.62 -17.41 20.05
C LYS A 201 23.02 -16.56 18.82
N SER A 202 22.33 -16.72 17.69
CA SER A 202 22.60 -16.03 16.42
C SER A 202 21.90 -14.67 16.31
N PHE A 203 20.80 -14.45 17.03
CA PHE A 203 20.11 -13.16 17.05
C PHE A 203 20.74 -12.24 18.09
N THR A 204 21.33 -11.15 17.65
CA THR A 204 21.72 -10.06 18.54
C THR A 204 20.46 -9.33 19.00
N THR A 205 20.38 -8.96 20.28
CA THR A 205 19.25 -8.20 20.85
C THR A 205 19.29 -6.73 20.44
N THR A 206 20.10 -6.36 19.45
CA THR A 206 20.35 -4.98 19.07
C THR A 206 19.11 -4.42 18.36
N PRO A 207 18.49 -3.34 18.90
CA PRO A 207 17.32 -2.74 18.31
C PRO A 207 17.66 -2.11 16.95
N LEU A 208 16.84 -2.39 15.94
CA LEU A 208 16.79 -1.63 14.71
C LEU A 208 15.79 -0.50 14.87
N ARG A 209 16.18 0.70 14.44
CA ARG A 209 15.32 1.87 14.43
C ARG A 209 15.49 2.62 13.12
N LEU A 210 14.38 2.98 12.51
CA LEU A 210 14.30 3.92 11.41
C LEU A 210 13.33 5.01 11.82
N ILE A 211 13.76 6.27 11.75
CA ILE A 211 12.89 7.42 11.95
C ILE A 211 12.89 8.19 10.63
N SER A 212 11.70 8.52 10.16
CA SER A 212 11.49 9.41 9.03
C SER A 212 10.53 10.52 9.47
N ASN A 213 10.76 11.71 8.92
CA ASN A 213 9.98 12.91 9.14
C ASN A 213 8.76 12.96 8.18
N GLN A 214 8.39 14.17 7.76
CA GLN A 214 7.28 14.40 6.86
C GLN A 214 7.48 13.64 5.55
N ALA A 215 6.47 12.89 5.18
CA ALA A 215 6.44 12.21 3.90
C ALA A 215 4.99 12.11 3.43
N LYS A 216 4.84 11.85 2.13
CA LYS A 216 3.52 11.76 1.51
C LYS A 216 3.43 10.61 0.55
N ILE A 217 2.24 10.02 0.49
CA ILE A 217 1.84 9.03 -0.49
C ILE A 217 0.76 9.65 -1.36
N ARG A 218 1.06 9.70 -2.66
CA ARG A 218 0.14 10.13 -3.70
C ARG A 218 -0.49 8.91 -4.33
N ILE A 219 -1.81 8.87 -4.33
CA ILE A 219 -2.62 7.73 -4.76
C ILE A 219 -3.52 8.20 -5.90
N SER A 220 -3.31 7.64 -7.08
CA SER A 220 -4.26 7.78 -8.19
C SER A 220 -4.96 6.45 -8.42
N ILE A 221 -6.29 6.45 -8.40
CA ILE A 221 -7.09 5.22 -8.55
C ILE A 221 -7.95 5.36 -9.79
N LYS A 222 -7.79 4.45 -10.75
CA LYS A 222 -8.64 4.32 -11.93
C LYS A 222 -9.76 3.32 -11.62
N LYS A 223 -11.02 3.73 -11.77
CA LYS A 223 -12.21 2.91 -11.54
C LYS A 223 -13.09 2.85 -12.77
N SER A 224 -13.79 1.73 -12.93
CA SER A 224 -14.89 1.57 -13.89
C SER A 224 -16.11 2.37 -13.45
N LEU A 225 -16.77 3.06 -14.37
CA LEU A 225 -18.03 3.77 -14.11
C LEU A 225 -19.24 2.84 -14.06
N ASN A 226 -19.13 1.66 -14.67
CA ASN A 226 -20.23 0.71 -14.77
C ASN A 226 -20.54 0.01 -13.45
N ASP A 227 -19.49 -0.35 -12.71
CA ASP A 227 -19.57 -1.21 -11.52
C ASP A 227 -18.67 -0.76 -10.37
N CYS A 228 -17.96 0.37 -10.52
CA CYS A 228 -17.01 0.91 -9.54
C CYS A 228 -15.81 0.01 -9.23
N SER A 229 -15.57 -1.02 -10.05
CA SER A 229 -14.40 -1.90 -9.90
C SER A 229 -13.10 -1.10 -10.10
N MET A 230 -12.07 -1.47 -9.33
CA MET A 230 -10.75 -0.86 -9.44
C MET A 230 -10.02 -1.46 -10.65
N LEU A 231 -9.68 -0.62 -11.63
CA LEU A 231 -9.02 -1.03 -12.87
C LEU A 231 -7.49 -0.98 -12.74
N ALA A 232 -6.96 0.07 -12.11
CA ALA A 232 -5.54 0.25 -11.88
C ALA A 232 -5.28 1.29 -10.76
N THR A 233 -4.15 1.16 -10.08
CA THR A 233 -3.72 2.11 -9.04
C THR A 233 -2.27 2.53 -9.22
N LYS A 234 -2.00 3.82 -9.08
CA LYS A 234 -0.64 4.36 -9.03
C LYS A 234 -0.38 4.88 -7.62
N LEU A 235 0.60 4.31 -6.93
CA LEU A 235 1.08 4.81 -5.63
C LEU A 235 2.45 5.45 -5.79
N GLN A 236 2.62 6.67 -5.29
CA GLN A 236 3.89 7.37 -5.29
C GLN A 236 4.25 7.76 -3.86
N PHE A 237 5.25 7.10 -3.32
CA PHE A 237 5.86 7.37 -2.02
C PHE A 237 6.93 8.45 -2.21
N ASN A 238 6.66 9.62 -1.66
CA ASN A 238 7.55 10.77 -1.69
C ASN A 238 8.09 10.95 -0.28
N LEU A 239 9.31 10.46 -0.07
CA LEU A 239 10.04 10.60 1.18
C LEU A 239 10.91 11.85 1.10
N ASP A 240 11.00 12.56 2.22
CA ASP A 240 12.02 13.60 2.43
C ASP A 240 13.43 12.97 2.51
N ASP A 241 14.40 13.78 2.92
CA ASP A 241 15.76 13.31 3.15
C ASP A 241 15.80 12.34 4.33
N LEU A 242 16.47 11.20 4.14
CA LEU A 242 16.56 10.12 5.10
C LEU A 242 18.00 9.98 5.56
N LEU A 243 18.21 9.96 6.88
CA LEU A 243 19.45 9.55 7.51
C LEU A 243 19.20 8.22 8.21
N TRP A 244 19.97 7.20 7.84
CA TRP A 244 19.95 5.93 8.54
C TRP A 244 21.35 5.55 9.01
N VAL A 245 21.51 5.48 10.32
CA VAL A 245 22.76 5.05 10.97
C VAL A 245 22.58 3.61 11.43
N LEU A 246 23.43 2.73 10.92
CA LEU A 246 23.43 1.31 11.25
C LEU A 246 24.84 0.88 11.68
N THR A 247 24.90 0.13 12.77
CA THR A 247 26.11 -0.60 13.16
C THR A 247 26.21 -1.94 12.42
N ASP A 248 27.38 -2.58 12.42
CA ASP A 248 27.55 -3.94 11.89
C ASP A 248 26.59 -4.93 12.57
N SER A 249 26.47 -4.88 13.90
CA SER A 249 25.51 -5.70 14.64
C SER A 249 24.06 -5.47 14.20
N GLN A 250 23.66 -4.22 13.94
CA GLN A 250 22.33 -3.88 13.44
C GLN A 250 22.12 -4.36 12.00
N LEU A 251 23.11 -4.19 11.13
CA LEU A 251 23.02 -4.66 9.74
C LEU A 251 22.87 -6.19 9.68
N LYS A 252 23.60 -6.92 10.52
CA LYS A 252 23.44 -8.38 10.71
C LYS A 252 22.04 -8.73 11.21
N ALA A 253 21.53 -8.03 12.22
CA ALA A 253 20.17 -8.23 12.72
C ALA A 253 19.12 -8.02 11.63
N MET A 254 19.27 -6.98 10.80
CA MET A 254 18.39 -6.70 9.66
C MET A 254 18.37 -7.85 8.66
N LEU A 255 19.54 -8.37 8.28
CA LEU A 255 19.66 -9.51 7.37
C LEU A 255 18.98 -10.76 7.95
N LEU A 256 19.13 -11.01 9.26
CA LEU A 256 18.48 -12.13 9.94
C LEU A 256 16.95 -11.97 9.97
N PHE A 257 16.43 -10.76 10.24
CA PHE A 257 14.99 -10.48 10.21
C PHE A 257 14.42 -10.69 8.79
N MET A 258 15.11 -10.18 7.77
CA MET A 258 14.71 -10.40 6.36
C MET A 258 14.73 -11.89 5.99
N LYS A 259 15.75 -12.64 6.43
CA LYS A 259 15.84 -14.08 6.18
C LYS A 259 14.69 -14.84 6.87
N SER A 260 14.37 -14.49 8.11
CA SER A 260 13.24 -15.07 8.84
C SER A 260 11.93 -14.81 8.11
N LEU A 261 11.66 -13.57 7.70
CA LEU A 261 10.44 -13.24 6.93
C LEU A 261 10.39 -13.93 5.58
N LYS A 262 11.52 -14.01 4.86
CA LYS A 262 11.61 -14.62 3.54
C LYS A 262 11.06 -16.05 3.53
N GLN A 263 11.43 -16.87 4.52
CA GLN A 263 10.95 -18.25 4.62
C GLN A 263 9.42 -18.33 4.75
N ILE A 264 8.81 -17.41 5.49
CA ILE A 264 7.36 -17.36 5.71
C ILE A 264 6.65 -16.86 4.44
N ILE A 265 7.22 -15.84 3.78
CA ILE A 265 6.72 -15.29 2.52
C ILE A 265 6.77 -16.34 1.39
N GLU A 266 7.86 -17.11 1.31
CA GLU A 266 8.02 -18.17 0.31
C GLU A 266 6.94 -19.25 0.44
N LYS A 267 6.66 -19.73 1.67
CA LYS A 267 5.56 -20.67 1.93
C LYS A 267 4.19 -20.12 1.46
N SER A 268 3.92 -18.84 1.72
CA SER A 268 2.69 -18.17 1.28
C SER A 268 2.61 -18.03 -0.26
N SER A 269 3.73 -17.74 -0.91
CA SER A 269 3.80 -17.68 -2.38
C SER A 269 3.56 -19.06 -3.00
N GLU A 270 4.15 -20.12 -2.45
CA GLU A 270 3.94 -21.50 -2.91
C GLU A 270 2.48 -21.94 -2.78
N GLN A 271 1.84 -21.64 -1.65
CA GLN A 271 0.41 -21.91 -1.45
C GLN A 271 -0.44 -21.21 -2.52
N THR A 272 -0.17 -19.93 -2.77
CA THR A 272 -0.88 -19.14 -3.79
C THR A 272 -0.68 -19.73 -5.19
N LYS A 273 0.55 -20.12 -5.55
CA LYS A 273 0.86 -20.79 -6.83
C LYS A 273 0.11 -22.12 -6.97
N ARG A 274 0.09 -22.95 -5.92
CA ARG A 274 -0.65 -24.24 -5.91
C ARG A 274 -2.14 -24.03 -6.15
N LEU A 275 -2.75 -23.09 -5.42
CA LEU A 275 -4.18 -22.78 -5.56
C LEU A 275 -4.53 -22.18 -6.93
N ALA A 276 -3.65 -21.34 -7.50
CA ALA A 276 -3.82 -20.83 -8.86
C ALA A 276 -3.78 -21.96 -9.90
N GLY A 277 -2.83 -22.90 -9.78
CA GLY A 277 -2.75 -24.07 -10.65
C GLY A 277 -3.97 -24.99 -10.57
N GLU A 278 -4.55 -25.16 -9.38
CA GLU A 278 -5.80 -25.92 -9.20
C GLU A 278 -7.02 -25.23 -9.82
N LYS A 279 -7.10 -23.89 -9.76
CA LYS A 279 -8.17 -23.12 -10.40
C LYS A 279 -8.10 -23.21 -11.92
N VAL A 280 -6.91 -23.11 -12.52
CA VAL A 280 -6.72 -23.26 -13.97
C VAL A 280 -7.14 -24.66 -14.45
N LYS A 281 -6.79 -25.72 -13.71
CA LYS A 281 -7.22 -27.11 -14.02
C LYS A 281 -8.73 -27.33 -13.89
N LYS A 282 -9.41 -26.56 -13.03
CA LYS A 282 -10.88 -26.61 -12.87
C LYS A 282 -11.63 -25.72 -13.86
N GLN A 283 -11.00 -24.70 -14.43
CA GLN A 283 -11.60 -23.83 -15.46
C GLN A 283 -11.45 -24.39 -16.87
N SER A 284 -10.46 -25.26 -17.14
CA SER A 284 -10.32 -25.99 -18.41
C SER A 284 -11.46 -26.98 -18.71
N SER A 285 -12.51 -27.05 -17.88
CA SER A 285 -13.70 -27.90 -18.08
C SER A 285 -15.02 -27.14 -18.27
N MET A 286 -15.00 -25.80 -18.40
CA MET A 286 -16.21 -25.01 -18.72
C MET A 286 -15.87 -23.79 -19.58
N ASP A 287 -15.81 -23.98 -20.90
CA ASP A 287 -15.73 -22.88 -21.86
C ASP A 287 -17.08 -22.67 -22.57
N LYS A 288 -17.70 -21.51 -22.33
CA LYS A 288 -18.51 -20.82 -23.34
C LYS A 288 -18.24 -19.31 -23.25
N PRO A 289 -17.86 -18.65 -24.38
CA PRO A 289 -17.60 -17.22 -24.40
C PRO A 289 -18.91 -16.41 -24.34
N PRO A 290 -18.96 -15.27 -23.63
CA PRO A 290 -20.11 -14.37 -23.67
C PRO A 290 -20.14 -13.57 -24.98
N PRO A 291 -21.33 -13.21 -25.50
CA PRO A 291 -21.46 -12.47 -26.74
C PRO A 291 -21.08 -10.99 -26.55
N SER A 292 -20.26 -10.49 -27.47
CA SER A 292 -19.92 -9.08 -27.64
C SER A 292 -21.17 -8.26 -27.96
N ARG A 293 -21.51 -7.27 -27.13
CA ARG A 293 -22.53 -6.26 -27.42
C ARG A 293 -21.90 -4.99 -27.98
N GLN A 294 -22.28 -4.67 -29.21
CA GLN A 294 -21.98 -3.43 -29.92
C GLN A 294 -23.08 -2.37 -29.69
N ASN A 295 -22.67 -1.11 -29.84
CA ASN A 295 -23.46 0.12 -30.04
C ASN A 295 -24.12 0.81 -28.83
N ARG A 296 -23.65 2.04 -28.57
CA ARG A 296 -24.53 3.18 -28.24
C ARG A 296 -24.05 4.47 -28.89
N LYS A 297 -25.05 5.19 -29.41
CA LYS A 297 -25.00 6.44 -30.19
C LYS A 297 -24.51 7.62 -29.35
N SER A 298 -23.72 8.50 -29.98
CA SER A 298 -23.30 9.80 -29.45
C SER A 298 -24.37 10.87 -29.69
N SER A 299 -24.51 11.78 -28.73
CA SER A 299 -25.26 13.04 -28.82
C SER A 299 -24.31 14.19 -28.42
N PRO A 300 -24.52 15.42 -28.90
CA PRO A 300 -23.44 16.38 -29.08
C PRO A 300 -23.22 17.31 -27.87
N SER A 301 -22.03 17.23 -27.27
CA SER A 301 -21.37 18.33 -26.56
C SER A 301 -19.85 18.32 -26.82
N GLN A 302 -19.48 18.45 -28.10
CA GLN A 302 -18.18 18.02 -28.62
C GLN A 302 -16.96 18.77 -28.09
N THR A 303 -17.07 20.03 -27.64
CA THR A 303 -15.88 20.83 -27.32
C THR A 303 -15.33 20.58 -25.91
N ALA A 304 -16.19 20.52 -24.90
CA ALA A 304 -15.79 20.26 -23.51
C ALA A 304 -15.46 18.78 -23.26
N GLU A 305 -16.20 17.87 -23.91
CA GLU A 305 -15.97 16.43 -23.81
C GLU A 305 -14.63 16.04 -24.47
N SER A 306 -14.26 16.67 -25.59
CA SER A 306 -12.93 16.49 -26.21
C SER A 306 -11.77 16.94 -25.30
N ALA A 307 -11.91 18.07 -24.60
CA ALA A 307 -10.87 18.57 -23.69
C ALA A 307 -10.70 17.65 -22.47
N MET A 308 -11.80 17.18 -21.87
CA MET A 308 -11.77 16.25 -20.74
C MET A 308 -11.19 14.89 -21.13
N ASN A 309 -11.51 14.38 -22.32
CA ASN A 309 -10.96 13.11 -22.80
C ASN A 309 -9.45 13.24 -23.09
N LYS A 310 -9.00 14.37 -23.64
CA LYS A 310 -7.56 14.66 -23.80
C LYS A 310 -6.84 14.74 -22.44
N LEU A 311 -7.47 15.37 -21.44
CA LEU A 311 -6.93 15.41 -20.08
C LEU A 311 -6.87 14.02 -19.46
N PHE A 312 -7.93 13.23 -19.59
CA PHE A 312 -7.96 11.85 -19.11
C PHE A 312 -6.86 11.01 -19.74
N ALA A 313 -6.70 11.06 -21.07
CA ALA A 313 -5.66 10.33 -21.78
C ALA A 313 -4.23 10.67 -21.29
N LYS A 314 -3.98 11.92 -20.88
CA LYS A 314 -2.69 12.34 -20.29
C LYS A 314 -2.48 11.82 -18.87
N LEU A 315 -3.55 11.62 -18.11
CA LEU A 315 -3.53 11.16 -16.72
C LEU A 315 -3.74 9.65 -16.59
N ASP A 316 -4.01 8.97 -17.70
CA ASP A 316 -4.47 7.59 -17.73
C ASP A 316 -3.46 6.65 -17.07
N ILE A 317 -3.98 5.79 -16.19
CA ILE A 317 -3.20 4.79 -15.48
C ILE A 317 -3.31 3.49 -16.28
N LYS A 318 -2.28 3.19 -17.06
CA LYS A 318 -2.25 2.01 -17.94
C LYS A 318 -2.17 0.70 -17.16
N GLU A 319 -1.45 0.70 -16.05
CA GLU A 319 -1.30 -0.47 -15.19
C GLU A 319 -1.00 -0.04 -13.74
N THR A 320 -1.23 -0.96 -12.80
CA THR A 320 -0.91 -0.75 -11.39
C THR A 320 0.60 -0.60 -11.20
N SER A 321 1.00 0.42 -10.45
CA SER A 321 2.41 0.78 -10.27
C SER A 321 2.69 1.41 -8.92
N TYR A 322 3.90 1.16 -8.42
CA TYR A 322 4.40 1.68 -7.16
C TYR A 322 5.72 2.41 -7.40
N HIS A 323 5.83 3.61 -6.85
CA HIS A 323 6.96 4.50 -7.10
C HIS A 323 7.50 5.00 -5.77
N LEU A 324 8.81 4.95 -5.59
CA LEU A 324 9.51 5.57 -4.48
C LEU A 324 10.38 6.70 -5.00
N TYR A 325 10.29 7.86 -4.37
CA TYR A 325 11.16 9.00 -4.62
C TYR A 325 11.71 9.51 -3.29
N THR A 326 13.03 9.66 -3.20
CA THR A 326 13.69 10.33 -2.07
C THR A 326 14.71 11.35 -2.60
N GLY A 327 14.83 12.47 -1.90
CA GLY A 327 15.76 13.56 -2.25
C GLY A 327 17.20 13.14 -2.00
N ARG A 328 17.52 12.85 -0.73
CA ARG A 328 18.82 12.39 -0.29
C ARG A 328 18.66 11.25 0.73
N LEU A 329 19.35 10.13 0.50
CA LEU A 329 19.50 9.06 1.47
C LEU A 329 20.95 9.00 1.92
N ASP A 330 21.19 9.35 3.19
CA ASP A 330 22.47 9.20 3.87
C ASP A 330 22.46 7.91 4.70
N LEU A 331 23.25 6.92 4.28
CA LEU A 331 23.45 5.67 5.00
C LEU A 331 24.82 5.71 5.68
N HIS A 332 24.83 5.68 7.01
CA HIS A 332 26.07 5.63 7.80
C HIS A 332 26.21 4.22 8.38
N LEU A 333 27.28 3.53 7.99
CA LEU A 333 27.61 2.20 8.46
C LEU A 333 28.81 2.29 9.39
N CYS A 334 28.63 1.90 10.66
CA CYS A 334 29.65 2.04 11.70
C CYS A 334 30.07 0.66 12.23
N ASP A 335 31.38 0.45 12.40
CA ASP A 335 31.91 -0.71 13.11
C ASP A 335 31.64 -0.59 14.62
N ASP A 336 30.95 -1.57 15.19
CA ASP A 336 30.71 -1.72 16.62
C ASP A 336 31.32 -3.02 17.20
N THR A 337 32.19 -3.70 16.44
CA THR A 337 32.74 -4.99 16.85
C THR A 337 33.72 -4.85 18.02
N THR A 338 33.46 -5.57 19.11
CA THR A 338 34.30 -5.53 20.32
C THR A 338 35.53 -6.43 20.22
N ALA A 339 36.56 -6.17 21.04
CA ALA A 339 37.77 -7.02 21.13
C ALA A 339 37.49 -8.51 21.42
N VAL A 340 36.36 -8.82 22.05
CA VAL A 340 35.95 -10.19 22.36
C VAL A 340 35.33 -10.86 21.14
N ASP A 341 34.52 -10.14 20.36
CA ASP A 341 33.95 -10.65 19.10
C ASP A 341 35.04 -10.86 18.04
N ARG A 342 36.06 -9.99 18.04
CA ARG A 342 37.26 -10.11 17.18
C ARG A 342 38.01 -11.43 17.35
N LYS A 343 38.06 -12.00 18.56
CA LYS A 343 38.74 -13.30 18.82
C LYS A 343 37.95 -14.51 18.31
N LYS A 344 36.62 -14.40 18.14
CA LYS A 344 35.78 -15.46 17.57
C LYS A 344 35.81 -15.48 16.04
N ILE A 345 36.12 -14.34 15.42
CA ILE A 345 36.26 -14.16 13.96
C ILE A 345 37.71 -14.49 13.53
N GLN A 346 38.36 -15.48 14.16
CA GLN A 346 39.62 -16.01 13.62
C GLN A 346 39.31 -16.88 12.40
N PHE A 347 39.24 -16.23 11.23
CA PHE A 347 39.21 -16.91 9.94
C PHE A 347 40.56 -17.57 9.68
N ASN A 348 40.51 -18.75 9.05
CA ASN A 348 41.67 -19.63 8.82
C ASN A 348 42.79 -18.85 8.08
N PRO A 349 44.03 -18.74 8.63
CA PRO A 349 45.05 -17.82 8.12
C PRO A 349 45.66 -18.17 6.75
N THR A 350 45.20 -19.23 6.10
CA THR A 350 45.91 -19.86 4.97
C THR A 350 45.38 -19.51 3.58
N THR A 351 44.20 -18.87 3.43
CA THR A 351 43.61 -18.65 2.08
C THR A 351 43.42 -17.19 1.65
N ASP A 352 43.27 -16.21 2.55
CA ASP A 352 42.83 -14.84 2.15
C ASP A 352 43.77 -13.70 2.60
N LYS A 353 45.00 -13.67 2.07
CA LYS A 353 45.96 -12.59 2.37
C LYS A 353 45.77 -11.31 1.54
N ALA A 354 44.92 -11.31 0.51
CA ALA A 354 44.86 -10.19 -0.44
C ALA A 354 43.83 -9.10 -0.12
N HIS A 355 42.77 -9.37 0.65
CA HIS A 355 41.64 -8.43 0.84
C HIS A 355 41.29 -8.13 2.31
N ASN A 356 42.07 -8.61 3.27
CA ASN A 356 41.78 -8.52 4.70
C ASN A 356 42.45 -7.31 5.39
N ARG A 357 42.11 -6.09 4.96
CA ARG A 357 42.43 -4.86 5.73
C ARG A 357 41.22 -4.48 6.58
N HIS A 358 41.10 -5.09 7.76
CA HIS A 358 40.14 -4.65 8.76
C HIS A 358 40.58 -3.28 9.31
N ILE A 359 39.70 -2.27 9.24
CA ILE A 359 39.92 -0.94 9.80
C ILE A 359 39.18 -0.89 11.13
N GLU A 360 39.90 -0.89 12.25
CA GLU A 360 39.28 -0.81 13.59
C GLU A 360 38.51 0.51 13.75
N GLY A 361 37.23 0.42 14.15
CA GLY A 361 36.37 1.60 14.26
C GLY A 361 36.06 2.23 12.90
N GLY A 362 36.15 1.44 11.83
CA GLY A 362 35.84 1.89 10.48
C GLY A 362 34.40 2.39 10.37
N ALA A 363 34.20 3.44 9.57
CA ALA A 363 32.87 3.91 9.20
C ALA A 363 32.81 4.12 7.69
N MET A 364 31.67 3.78 7.09
CA MET A 364 31.39 4.02 5.68
C MET A 364 30.12 4.86 5.56
N GLN A 365 30.21 5.97 4.84
CA GLN A 365 29.05 6.78 4.49
C GLN A 365 28.73 6.57 3.01
N VAL A 366 27.48 6.19 2.72
CA VAL A 366 26.94 6.09 1.37
C VAL A 366 25.82 7.11 1.25
N THR A 367 26.01 8.10 0.38
CA THR A 367 24.97 9.10 0.08
C THR A 367 24.42 8.87 -1.32
N LEU A 368 23.11 8.67 -1.42
CA LEU A 368 22.39 8.59 -2.68
C LEU A 368 21.56 9.86 -2.88
N TYR A 369 21.71 10.49 -4.04
CA TYR A 369 20.91 11.65 -4.43
C TYR A 369 19.86 11.26 -5.45
N LYS A 370 18.64 11.76 -5.27
CA LYS A 370 17.50 11.59 -6.19
C LYS A 370 17.18 10.12 -6.49
N LEU A 371 17.30 9.25 -5.49
CA LEU A 371 16.98 7.84 -5.64
C LEU A 371 15.50 7.69 -6.01
N SER A 372 15.25 6.96 -7.10
CA SER A 372 13.91 6.56 -7.50
C SER A 372 13.83 5.09 -7.83
N LEU A 373 12.77 4.44 -7.35
CA LEU A 373 12.48 3.03 -7.62
C LEU A 373 11.05 2.93 -8.15
N ASP A 374 10.88 2.25 -9.28
CA ASP A 374 9.58 2.05 -9.91
C ASP A 374 9.31 0.54 -10.03
N HIS A 375 8.17 0.10 -9.51
CA HIS A 375 7.76 -1.31 -9.50
C HIS A 375 6.39 -1.48 -10.17
N TYR A 376 6.35 -2.36 -11.17
CA TYR A 376 5.17 -2.70 -11.96
C TYR A 376 4.88 -4.20 -11.79
N PRO A 377 4.10 -4.59 -10.77
CA PRO A 377 3.99 -6.00 -10.33
C PRO A 377 3.35 -6.93 -11.37
N PHE A 378 2.48 -6.41 -12.24
CA PHE A 378 1.70 -7.22 -13.18
C PHE A 378 2.15 -7.06 -14.63
N HIS A 379 3.27 -6.38 -14.87
CA HIS A 379 3.73 -6.08 -16.22
C HIS A 379 4.21 -7.36 -16.94
N PRO A 380 3.64 -7.74 -18.10
CA PRO A 380 4.08 -8.92 -18.82
C PRO A 380 5.50 -8.78 -19.36
N ALA A 381 6.30 -9.84 -19.23
CA ALA A 381 7.65 -9.85 -19.79
C ALA A 381 7.59 -9.75 -21.33
N GLY A 382 8.22 -8.72 -21.90
CA GLY A 382 8.29 -8.49 -23.35
C GLY A 382 7.33 -7.42 -23.89
N SER A 383 6.36 -6.97 -23.09
CA SER A 383 5.48 -5.86 -23.48
C SER A 383 6.22 -4.52 -23.56
N ASP A 384 5.60 -3.55 -24.24
CA ASP A 384 6.14 -2.20 -24.35
C ASP A 384 6.11 -1.46 -23.01
N ARG A 385 7.13 -0.63 -22.76
CA ARG A 385 7.37 0.07 -21.48
C ARG A 385 7.38 1.59 -21.60
N LYS A 386 7.05 2.14 -22.76
CA LYS A 386 7.11 3.60 -23.02
C LYS A 386 6.25 4.43 -22.06
N HIS A 387 5.22 3.85 -21.48
CA HIS A 387 4.36 4.50 -20.49
C HIS A 387 4.94 4.48 -19.06
N TRP A 388 6.08 3.82 -18.84
CA TRP A 388 6.71 3.78 -17.52
C TRP A 388 7.18 5.17 -17.10
N ALA A 389 7.16 5.41 -15.79
CA ALA A 389 7.60 6.68 -15.23
C ALA A 389 9.07 6.93 -15.60
N LYS A 390 9.37 8.15 -16.06
CA LYS A 390 10.72 8.56 -16.47
C LYS A 390 11.37 7.63 -17.52
N TYR A 391 10.57 6.98 -18.37
CA TYR A 391 11.12 6.18 -19.46
C TYR A 391 12.06 7.03 -20.33
N ASP A 392 13.28 6.53 -20.53
CA ASP A 392 14.35 7.19 -21.27
C ASP A 392 15.01 6.26 -22.28
N ASP A 393 15.98 6.79 -23.02
CA ASP A 393 16.72 6.04 -24.05
C ASP A 393 17.54 4.88 -23.45
N GLY A 394 17.97 4.98 -22.19
CA GLY A 394 18.67 3.90 -21.49
C GLY A 394 17.75 2.70 -21.25
N MET A 395 16.51 2.96 -20.83
CA MET A 395 15.47 1.92 -20.72
C MET A 395 15.09 1.35 -22.09
N ALA A 396 15.08 2.17 -23.13
CA ALA A 396 14.84 1.72 -24.51
C ALA A 396 15.97 0.79 -25.01
N ALA A 397 17.24 1.12 -24.76
CA ALA A 397 18.37 0.28 -25.13
C ALA A 397 18.32 -1.10 -24.45
N ARG A 398 17.93 -1.16 -23.16
CA ARG A 398 17.68 -2.44 -22.46
C ARG A 398 16.63 -3.29 -23.16
N GLN A 399 15.59 -2.68 -23.73
CA GLN A 399 14.52 -3.42 -24.40
C GLN A 399 15.05 -4.19 -25.62
N ALA A 400 16.01 -3.63 -26.37
CA ALA A 400 16.66 -4.34 -27.46
C ALA A 400 17.43 -5.58 -26.97
N TRP A 401 18.22 -5.42 -25.91
CA TRP A 401 18.95 -6.52 -25.28
C TRP A 401 18.02 -7.63 -24.74
N VAL A 402 16.94 -7.25 -24.05
CA VAL A 402 15.95 -8.20 -23.54
C VAL A 402 15.24 -8.95 -24.67
N LYS A 403 14.92 -8.27 -25.78
CA LYS A 403 14.34 -8.93 -26.96
C LYS A 403 15.28 -9.98 -27.54
N GLN A 404 16.58 -9.67 -27.64
CA GLN A 404 17.57 -10.63 -28.11
C GLN A 404 17.62 -11.87 -27.20
N LEU A 405 17.63 -11.69 -25.87
CA LEU A 405 17.58 -12.80 -24.92
C LEU A 405 16.32 -13.66 -25.07
N PHE A 406 15.15 -13.03 -25.28
CA PHE A 406 13.90 -13.76 -25.52
C PHE A 406 13.91 -14.52 -26.85
N SER A 407 14.48 -13.95 -27.90
CA SER A 407 14.65 -14.64 -29.18
C SER A 407 15.53 -15.87 -29.02
N SER A 408 16.71 -15.74 -28.40
CA SER A 408 17.61 -16.88 -28.14
C SER A 408 16.94 -17.94 -27.26
N PHE A 409 16.24 -17.53 -26.20
CA PHE A 409 15.48 -18.47 -25.38
C PHE A 409 14.42 -19.20 -26.18
N THR A 410 13.71 -18.51 -27.09
CA THR A 410 12.66 -19.16 -27.89
C THR A 410 13.27 -20.15 -28.89
N GLU A 411 14.41 -19.83 -29.49
CA GLU A 411 15.16 -20.73 -30.39
C GLU A 411 15.62 -22.01 -29.67
N ASP A 412 16.03 -21.94 -28.41
CA ASP A 412 16.45 -23.11 -27.62
C ASP A 412 15.29 -24.07 -27.28
N PHE A 413 14.03 -23.62 -27.38
CA PHE A 413 12.82 -24.39 -27.08
C PHE A 413 11.89 -24.56 -28.31
N SER A 414 12.35 -24.18 -29.51
CA SER A 414 11.72 -24.45 -30.81
C SER A 414 12.31 -25.71 -31.42
#